data_AF-A0A2D9LP79-F1
#
_entry.id   AF-A0A2D9LP79-F1
#
_cell.length_a   1.000
_cell.length_b   1.000
_cell.length_c   1.000
_cell.angle_alpha   90.00
_cell.angle_beta   90.00
_cell.angle_gamma   90.00
#
_symmetry.space_group_name_H-M   'P 1'
#
loop_
_entity.id
_entity.type
_entity.pdbx_description
1 polymer ?
#
loop_
_entity_poly.entity_id
_entity_poly.type
_entity_poly.pdbx_seq_one_letter_code
_entity_poly.pdbx_strand_id
1 'polypeptide(L)'
;MFSACDWSSSFAVSRGLVFLSATEAPSSKFVESLNLDFIPDTTSGQASSVINHSLGFAYHQYSRSTLDLSKSEHIVDIPKGIVPFKTNLNIVVSGTGSDGNPCSTTIYEEFTRSDDYYPSADLTVPSNAIPDKDKYKPFAIPSVTAQGVMLATSQGNWNGSYEKVNISNNNDFLVRKPEVALKLGLFGDVGSKDYETIRDYLEVLAVVAPNLDIGWGNHVSEINLPIHFVECTDVIQGADQHCNTEGPSGAFSDQWVAGDGSMLTTGYGYIRISGQRSNRHTLTHEFGHAMGLWHSNVDQTSMGPGQNQASYWAAQDLMTIATIHNSAVKHAQNRDEIQAALDIPVALIENFLNDPTTLANAPDSVWVDLDNLLKVQAEAAR
;
A
#
# COMPACT_ATOMS: atom_id res chain seq x y z
N MET A 1 -16.09 28.71 21.69
CA MET A 1 -14.76 29.10 22.20
C MET A 1 -14.01 27.82 22.52
N PHE A 2 -12.70 27.81 22.30
CA PHE A 2 -11.80 26.70 22.59
C PHE A 2 -10.46 27.25 23.10
N SER A 3 -9.62 26.39 23.66
CA SER A 3 -8.25 26.73 24.05
C SER A 3 -7.33 25.62 23.57
N ALA A 4 -6.29 25.97 22.81
CA ALA A 4 -5.26 25.06 22.35
C ALA A 4 -3.90 25.72 22.57
N CYS A 5 -2.94 25.00 23.14
CA CYS A 5 -1.58 25.53 23.37
C CYS A 5 -1.58 26.84 24.18
N ASP A 6 -2.45 26.95 25.19
CA ASP A 6 -2.69 28.16 25.99
C ASP A 6 -3.19 29.39 25.20
N TRP A 7 -3.54 29.22 23.93
CA TRP A 7 -4.19 30.22 23.09
C TRP A 7 -5.70 30.01 23.08
N SER A 8 -6.42 30.97 23.67
CA SER A 8 -7.89 30.98 23.74
C SER A 8 -8.51 31.70 22.55
N SER A 9 -9.41 30.99 21.86
CA SER A 9 -9.95 31.41 20.57
C SER A 9 -11.41 31.05 20.38
N SER A 10 -12.01 31.63 19.35
CA SER A 10 -13.30 31.24 18.80
C SER A 10 -13.12 30.73 17.38
N PHE A 11 -14.04 29.89 16.93
CA PHE A 11 -14.06 29.44 15.55
C PHE A 11 -15.47 29.49 14.97
N ALA A 12 -15.54 29.60 13.65
CA ALA A 12 -16.76 29.40 12.87
C ALA A 12 -16.41 28.68 11.57
N VAL A 13 -17.30 27.79 11.12
CA VAL A 13 -17.19 27.14 9.82
C VAL A 13 -18.30 27.66 8.92
N SER A 14 -17.96 28.18 7.76
CA SER A 14 -18.94 28.73 6.83
C SER A 14 -18.39 28.79 5.41
N ARG A 15 -19.21 28.39 4.43
CA ARG A 15 -18.90 28.47 2.99
C ARG A 15 -17.54 27.88 2.62
N GLY A 16 -17.20 26.74 3.19
CA GLY A 16 -15.94 26.07 2.87
C GLY A 16 -14.70 26.63 3.57
N LEU A 17 -14.88 27.50 4.56
CA LEU A 17 -13.81 28.14 5.30
C LEU A 17 -13.93 27.84 6.79
N VAL A 18 -12.78 27.70 7.46
CA VAL A 18 -12.65 27.74 8.91
C VAL A 18 -12.07 29.09 9.30
N PHE A 19 -12.85 29.86 10.05
CA PHE A 19 -12.43 31.14 10.63
C PHE A 19 -12.00 30.90 12.07
N LEU A 20 -10.79 31.32 12.43
CA LEU A 20 -10.32 31.36 13.81
C LEU A 20 -10.09 32.82 14.20
N SER A 21 -10.56 33.22 15.38
CA SER A 21 -10.39 34.60 15.87
C SER A 21 -10.18 34.62 17.39
N ALA A 22 -9.21 35.42 17.81
CA ALA A 22 -8.84 35.66 19.19
C ALA A 22 -8.59 37.16 19.44
N THR A 23 -8.54 37.54 20.72
CA THR A 23 -8.14 38.90 21.12
C THR A 23 -6.64 39.14 21.01
N GLU A 24 -5.84 38.07 21.07
CA GLU A 24 -4.38 38.11 21.07
C GLU A 24 -3.83 37.10 20.04
N ALA A 25 -2.67 37.39 19.46
CA ALA A 25 -2.00 36.47 18.55
C ALA A 25 -1.34 35.30 19.32
N PRO A 26 -1.18 34.10 18.72
CA PRO A 26 -0.54 32.95 19.38
C PRO A 26 0.86 33.28 19.93
N SER A 27 1.63 34.09 19.22
CA SER A 27 2.98 34.52 19.63
C SER A 27 3.01 35.29 20.96
N SER A 28 1.94 36.00 21.35
CA SER A 28 1.89 36.67 22.65
C SER A 28 1.71 35.70 23.82
N LYS A 29 1.37 34.44 23.53
CA LYS A 29 1.32 33.32 24.48
C LYS A 29 2.54 32.41 24.38
N PHE A 30 3.57 32.81 23.64
CA PHE A 30 4.78 32.01 23.41
C PHE A 30 4.49 30.64 22.78
N VAL A 31 3.41 30.53 22.01
CA VAL A 31 3.15 29.33 21.18
C VAL A 31 4.28 29.22 20.15
N GLU A 32 4.89 28.05 20.05
CA GLU A 32 6.03 27.81 19.15
C GLU A 32 5.58 27.35 17.77
N SER A 33 4.46 26.62 17.69
CA SER A 33 3.84 26.20 16.44
C SER A 33 2.34 26.06 16.61
N LEU A 34 1.59 26.29 15.54
CA LEU A 34 0.13 26.11 15.53
C LEU A 34 -0.32 25.73 14.11
N ASN A 35 -1.22 24.77 14.03
CA ASN A 35 -1.71 24.17 12.81
C ASN A 35 -3.22 23.95 12.91
N LEU A 36 -3.88 23.96 11.75
CA LEU A 36 -5.23 23.44 11.58
C LEU A 36 -5.16 22.14 10.78
N ASP A 37 -5.49 21.05 11.46
CA ASP A 37 -5.47 19.70 10.91
C ASP A 37 -6.89 19.24 10.57
N PHE A 38 -7.02 18.58 9.43
CA PHE A 38 -8.22 17.87 9.03
C PHE A 38 -7.90 16.39 9.05
N ILE A 39 -8.58 15.66 9.93
CA ILE A 39 -8.31 14.25 10.22
C ILE A 39 -9.58 13.45 9.93
N PRO A 40 -9.53 12.32 9.23
CA PRO A 40 -10.68 11.43 9.07
C PRO A 40 -11.32 11.12 10.41
N ASP A 41 -12.64 11.26 10.47
CA ASP A 41 -13.34 10.85 11.66
C ASP A 41 -13.23 9.33 11.85
N THR A 42 -12.98 8.96 13.10
CA THR A 42 -12.85 7.58 13.55
C THR A 42 -13.99 7.36 14.53
N THR A 43 -15.18 7.03 14.03
CA THR A 43 -16.35 6.66 14.85
C THR A 43 -16.05 5.56 15.89
N SER A 44 -14.92 4.83 15.76
CA SER A 44 -14.43 3.82 16.71
C SER A 44 -13.23 4.23 17.59
N GLY A 45 -12.73 5.47 17.50
CA GLY A 45 -11.59 5.97 18.29
C GLY A 45 -10.20 5.40 17.94
N GLN A 46 -10.04 4.69 16.81
CA GLN A 46 -8.74 4.21 16.32
C GLN A 46 -8.53 4.63 14.86
N ALA A 47 -7.48 5.41 14.58
CA ALA A 47 -7.16 5.92 13.24
C ALA A 47 -6.77 4.82 12.23
N SER A 48 -6.18 3.72 12.68
CA SER A 48 -5.93 2.55 11.84
C SER A 48 -7.22 1.85 11.38
N SER A 49 -8.31 1.95 12.15
CA SER A 49 -9.62 1.36 11.84
C SER A 49 -10.22 1.99 10.58
N VAL A 50 -10.22 3.33 10.46
CA VAL A 50 -10.80 4.02 9.31
C VAL A 50 -9.97 3.84 8.03
N ILE A 51 -8.64 3.82 8.13
CA ILE A 51 -7.76 3.56 6.99
C ILE A 51 -8.06 2.17 6.42
N ASN A 52 -8.12 1.17 7.29
CA ASN A 52 -8.36 -0.20 6.90
C ASN A 52 -9.77 -0.43 6.33
N HIS A 53 -10.82 0.04 7.01
CA HIS A 53 -12.21 -0.10 6.54
C HIS A 53 -12.49 0.66 5.24
N SER A 54 -11.70 1.70 4.96
CA SER A 54 -11.78 2.44 3.71
C SER A 54 -10.85 1.91 2.62
N LEU A 55 -10.25 0.71 2.77
CA LEU A 55 -9.24 0.18 1.84
C LEU A 55 -8.14 1.21 1.51
N GLY A 56 -7.68 1.99 2.48
CA GLY A 56 -6.63 2.99 2.32
C GLY A 56 -7.10 4.35 1.78
N PHE A 57 -8.35 4.52 1.37
CA PHE A 57 -8.83 5.82 0.87
C PHE A 57 -8.76 6.95 1.90
N ALA A 58 -8.83 6.65 3.20
CA ALA A 58 -8.71 7.64 4.26
C ALA A 58 -7.32 8.31 4.33
N TYR A 59 -6.24 7.72 3.79
CA TYR A 59 -4.93 8.39 3.75
C TYR A 59 -5.00 9.76 3.05
N HIS A 60 -5.84 9.86 2.01
CA HIS A 60 -6.01 11.05 1.17
C HIS A 60 -6.83 12.18 1.81
N GLN A 61 -7.25 11.99 3.05
CA GLN A 61 -8.16 12.89 3.77
C GLN A 61 -7.45 13.62 4.92
N TYR A 62 -6.26 13.15 5.31
CA TYR A 62 -5.39 13.85 6.25
C TYR A 62 -4.79 15.08 5.57
N SER A 63 -4.87 16.24 6.22
CA SER A 63 -4.19 17.44 5.76
C SER A 63 -3.93 18.41 6.90
N ARG A 64 -2.99 19.33 6.68
CA ARG A 64 -2.55 20.33 7.64
C ARG A 64 -2.36 21.68 6.97
N SER A 65 -2.81 22.74 7.65
CA SER A 65 -2.48 24.12 7.33
C SER A 65 -1.77 24.78 8.51
N THR A 66 -0.54 25.24 8.29
CA THR A 66 0.21 25.98 9.32
C THR A 66 -0.36 27.38 9.51
N LEU A 67 -0.52 27.78 10.78
CA LEU A 67 -1.09 29.06 11.17
C LEU A 67 0.01 30.09 11.48
N ASP A 68 -0.19 31.32 11.04
CA ASP A 68 0.73 32.45 11.25
C ASP A 68 0.65 32.97 12.70
N LEU A 69 1.63 32.62 13.53
CA LEU A 69 1.64 32.95 14.96
C LEU A 69 1.62 34.46 15.26
N SER A 70 1.88 35.32 14.28
CA SER A 70 1.81 36.79 14.42
C SER A 70 0.40 37.36 14.30
N LYS A 71 -0.58 36.57 13.86
CA LYS A 71 -1.96 37.00 13.63
C LYS A 71 -2.91 36.45 14.68
N SER A 72 -3.89 37.25 15.07
CA SER A 72 -5.00 36.83 15.94
C SER A 72 -6.19 36.28 15.17
N GLU A 73 -6.17 36.39 13.85
CA GLU A 73 -7.23 35.94 12.95
C GLU A 73 -6.65 35.08 11.83
N HIS A 74 -7.33 33.98 11.54
CA HIS A 74 -6.97 33.05 10.48
C HIS A 74 -8.20 32.66 9.68
N ILE A 75 -7.99 32.50 8.37
CA ILE A 75 -8.97 31.98 7.44
C ILE A 75 -8.28 30.84 6.71
N VAL A 76 -8.83 29.63 6.86
CA VAL A 76 -8.27 28.42 6.25
C VAL A 76 -9.34 27.78 5.39
N ASP A 77 -8.98 27.46 4.14
CA ASP A 77 -9.85 26.70 3.25
C ASP A 77 -10.02 25.27 3.76
N ILE A 78 -11.25 24.78 3.76
CA ILE A 78 -11.50 23.35 3.94
C ILE A 78 -10.92 22.63 2.72
N PRO A 79 -10.10 21.58 2.91
CA PRO A 79 -9.46 20.87 1.82
C PRO A 79 -10.51 20.13 0.98
N LYS A 80 -10.36 20.22 -0.35
CA LYS A 80 -11.07 19.33 -1.28
C LYS A 80 -10.55 17.90 -1.12
N GLY A 81 -11.42 16.91 -1.32
CA GLY A 81 -11.01 15.51 -1.38
C GLY A 81 -10.11 15.26 -2.58
N ILE A 82 -9.04 14.50 -2.40
CA ILE A 82 -8.17 14.04 -3.49
C ILE A 82 -8.78 12.81 -4.20
N VAL A 83 -9.63 12.09 -3.48
CA VAL A 83 -10.30 10.86 -3.92
C VAL A 83 -11.80 10.98 -3.71
N PRO A 84 -12.63 10.24 -4.47
CA PRO A 84 -14.10 10.31 -4.38
C PRO A 84 -14.67 9.60 -3.14
N PHE A 85 -13.81 9.22 -2.19
CA PHE A 85 -14.20 8.64 -0.91
C PHE A 85 -14.71 9.72 0.03
N LYS A 86 -15.98 9.58 0.43
CA LYS A 86 -16.64 10.49 1.37
C LYS A 86 -16.44 10.00 2.80
N THR A 87 -15.91 10.89 3.63
CA THR A 87 -15.81 10.69 5.08
C THR A 87 -15.94 12.02 5.80
N ASN A 88 -16.49 11.96 7.01
CA ASN A 88 -16.49 13.06 7.96
C ASN A 88 -15.06 13.35 8.41
N LEU A 89 -14.82 14.59 8.83
CA LEU A 89 -13.51 15.06 9.28
C LEU A 89 -13.63 15.66 10.68
N ASN A 90 -12.66 15.36 11.53
CA ASN A 90 -12.39 16.15 12.72
C ASN A 90 -11.49 17.33 12.32
N ILE A 91 -11.90 18.54 12.72
CA ILE A 91 -11.11 19.76 12.57
C ILE A 91 -10.40 20.00 13.89
N VAL A 92 -9.07 19.94 13.87
CA VAL A 92 -8.23 19.92 15.06
C VAL A 92 -7.25 21.08 15.01
N VAL A 93 -7.14 21.83 16.10
CA VAL A 93 -6.05 22.80 16.29
C VAL A 93 -4.95 22.11 17.06
N SER A 94 -3.77 21.99 16.44
CA SER A 94 -2.61 21.30 17.02
C SER A 94 -1.37 22.19 16.98
N GLY A 95 -0.35 21.89 17.78
CA GLY A 95 0.87 22.69 17.81
C GLY A 95 1.81 22.33 18.95
N THR A 96 2.67 23.28 19.27
CA THR A 96 3.63 23.19 20.37
C THR A 96 3.45 24.40 21.28
N GLY A 97 3.21 24.14 22.57
CA GLY A 97 3.04 25.16 23.59
C GLY A 97 4.35 25.82 24.00
N SER A 98 4.25 26.82 24.87
CA SER A 98 5.41 27.55 25.41
C SER A 98 6.37 26.71 26.26
N ASP A 99 5.92 25.54 26.71
CA ASP A 99 6.69 24.54 27.45
C ASP A 99 7.43 23.55 26.53
N GLY A 100 7.30 23.72 25.21
CA GLY A 100 7.85 22.82 24.20
C GLY A 100 7.07 21.52 24.02
N ASN A 101 5.95 21.33 24.73
CA ASN A 101 5.16 20.10 24.64
C ASN A 101 4.11 20.19 23.53
N PRO A 102 3.78 19.06 22.86
CA PRO A 102 2.71 19.02 21.88
C PRO A 102 1.35 19.24 22.53
N CYS A 103 0.49 19.98 21.84
CA CYS A 103 -0.87 20.32 22.28
C CYS A 103 -1.84 20.11 21.11
N SER A 104 -3.08 19.72 21.42
CA SER A 104 -4.11 19.47 20.43
C SER A 104 -5.51 19.66 21.01
N THR A 105 -6.44 20.16 20.21
CA THR A 105 -7.85 20.33 20.57
C THR A 105 -8.73 20.18 19.34
N THR A 106 -9.65 19.22 19.37
CA THR A 106 -10.70 19.11 18.35
C THR A 106 -11.70 20.25 18.53
N ILE A 107 -11.85 21.08 17.50
CA ILE A 107 -12.76 22.23 17.54
C ILE A 107 -14.09 21.91 16.84
N TYR A 108 -14.09 20.98 15.89
CA TYR A 108 -15.30 20.51 15.20
C TYR A 108 -15.19 18.99 15.01
N GLU A 109 -16.13 18.24 15.55
CA GLU A 109 -16.25 16.79 15.37
C GLU A 109 -17.18 16.44 14.21
N GLU A 110 -16.85 15.39 13.46
CA GLU A 110 -17.70 14.83 12.40
C GLU A 110 -18.13 15.86 11.33
N PHE A 111 -17.25 16.78 10.95
CA PHE A 111 -17.53 17.76 9.90
C PHE A 111 -17.73 17.07 8.54
N THR A 112 -18.95 17.15 8.02
CA THR A 112 -19.30 16.65 6.69
C THR A 112 -19.06 17.71 5.62
N ARG A 113 -18.23 17.39 4.63
CA ARG A 113 -18.09 18.21 3.41
C ARG A 113 -19.29 18.02 2.49
N SER A 114 -19.62 19.06 1.72
CA SER A 114 -20.60 18.94 0.65
C SER A 114 -20.06 18.11 -0.51
N ASP A 115 -20.97 17.57 -1.34
CA ASP A 115 -20.63 16.62 -2.41
C ASP A 115 -19.68 17.21 -3.47
N ASP A 116 -19.71 18.52 -3.69
CA ASP A 116 -18.85 19.26 -4.63
C ASP A 116 -17.37 19.37 -4.19
N TYR A 117 -17.04 18.92 -2.97
CA TYR A 117 -15.67 18.81 -2.49
C TYR A 117 -14.95 17.54 -2.96
N TYR A 118 -15.68 16.58 -3.52
CA TYR A 118 -15.12 15.30 -3.94
C TYR A 118 -15.00 15.24 -5.46
N PRO A 119 -13.91 14.64 -5.99
CA PRO A 119 -13.77 14.42 -7.42
C PRO A 119 -14.77 13.37 -7.91
N SER A 120 -14.82 13.17 -9.24
CA SER A 120 -15.65 12.12 -9.83
C SER A 120 -15.27 10.73 -9.31
N ALA A 121 -16.28 9.86 -9.18
CA ALA A 121 -16.07 8.43 -8.93
C ALA A 121 -15.72 7.65 -10.20
N ASP A 122 -15.93 8.25 -11.38
CA ASP A 122 -15.47 7.69 -12.65
C ASP A 122 -13.95 7.78 -12.76
N LEU A 123 -13.32 6.68 -13.17
CA LEU A 123 -11.88 6.56 -13.35
C LEU A 123 -11.54 6.50 -14.83
N THR A 124 -10.52 7.27 -15.23
CA THR A 124 -9.97 7.21 -16.58
C THR A 124 -8.65 6.46 -16.55
N VAL A 125 -8.56 5.39 -17.33
CA VAL A 125 -7.32 4.63 -17.53
C VAL A 125 -6.57 5.24 -18.71
N PRO A 126 -5.35 5.79 -18.52
CA PRO A 126 -4.61 6.39 -19.62
C PRO A 126 -4.12 5.32 -20.59
N SER A 127 -3.93 5.71 -21.86
CA SER A 127 -3.56 4.76 -22.93
C SER A 127 -2.26 3.99 -22.67
N ASN A 128 -1.30 4.59 -21.96
CA ASN A 128 -0.03 3.96 -21.60
C ASN A 128 -0.16 2.95 -20.44
N ALA A 129 -1.32 2.83 -19.81
CA ALA A 129 -1.64 1.83 -18.79
C ALA A 129 -2.25 0.54 -19.37
N ILE A 130 -2.62 0.53 -20.65
CA ILE A 130 -3.27 -0.61 -21.30
C ILE A 130 -2.22 -1.69 -21.59
N PRO A 131 -2.33 -2.90 -21.01
CA PRO A 131 -1.32 -3.93 -21.16
C PRO A 131 -1.41 -4.64 -22.52
N ASP A 132 -0.26 -4.87 -23.15
CA ASP A 132 -0.13 -5.84 -24.22
C ASP A 132 0.05 -7.25 -23.65
N LYS A 133 -1.08 -7.96 -23.50
CA LYS A 133 -1.10 -9.34 -22.95
C LYS A 133 -0.34 -10.36 -23.81
N ASP A 134 0.10 -9.98 -25.01
CA ASP A 134 0.82 -10.85 -25.93
C ASP A 134 2.34 -10.63 -25.89
N LYS A 135 2.80 -9.55 -25.23
CA LYS A 135 4.21 -9.12 -25.19
C LYS A 135 5.20 -10.23 -24.81
N TYR A 136 4.82 -11.09 -23.87
CA TYR A 136 5.67 -12.18 -23.37
C TYR A 136 5.21 -13.58 -23.81
N LYS A 137 4.25 -13.70 -24.74
CA LYS A 137 3.72 -15.01 -25.16
C LYS A 137 4.69 -16.02 -25.81
N PRO A 138 5.91 -15.70 -26.31
CA PRO A 138 6.82 -16.80 -26.67
C PRO A 138 7.33 -17.57 -25.45
N PHE A 139 7.19 -17.05 -24.22
CA PHE A 139 7.57 -17.77 -23.01
C PHE A 139 6.56 -18.88 -22.68
N ALA A 140 7.02 -20.12 -22.79
CA ALA A 140 6.29 -21.28 -22.31
C ALA A 140 6.68 -21.54 -20.85
N ILE A 141 5.86 -21.06 -19.93
CA ILE A 141 6.12 -21.18 -18.49
C ILE A 141 6.26 -22.65 -18.06
N PRO A 142 7.37 -23.04 -17.41
CA PRO A 142 7.57 -24.40 -16.92
C PRO A 142 6.51 -24.82 -15.89
N SER A 143 6.37 -26.12 -15.70
CA SER A 143 5.55 -26.66 -14.61
C SER A 143 6.04 -26.15 -13.25
N VAL A 144 5.10 -25.99 -12.32
CA VAL A 144 5.37 -25.63 -10.93
C VAL A 144 6.32 -26.63 -10.26
N THR A 145 7.17 -26.13 -9.37
CA THR A 145 8.25 -26.91 -8.76
C THR A 145 8.13 -26.92 -7.23
N ALA A 146 8.83 -27.87 -6.58
CA ALA A 146 8.96 -27.88 -5.12
C ALA A 146 9.56 -26.56 -4.57
N GLN A 147 10.49 -25.94 -5.30
CA GLN A 147 11.07 -24.65 -4.91
C GLN A 147 10.01 -23.54 -4.84
N GLY A 148 9.12 -23.47 -5.84
CA GLY A 148 8.00 -22.53 -5.85
C GLY A 148 7.02 -22.76 -4.70
N VAL A 149 6.71 -24.03 -4.37
CA VAL A 149 5.84 -24.39 -3.24
C VAL A 149 6.45 -23.93 -1.91
N MET A 150 7.75 -24.14 -1.73
CA MET A 150 8.47 -23.69 -0.54
C MET A 150 8.41 -22.18 -0.40
N LEU A 151 8.74 -21.42 -1.44
CA LEU A 151 8.73 -19.95 -1.41
C LEU A 151 7.32 -19.35 -1.23
N ALA A 152 6.29 -20.01 -1.77
CA ALA A 152 4.89 -19.58 -1.60
C ALA A 152 4.36 -19.73 -0.16
N THR A 153 5.02 -20.55 0.67
CA THR A 153 4.58 -20.92 2.02
C THR A 153 5.68 -20.72 3.07
N SER A 154 6.59 -19.79 2.81
CA SER A 154 7.69 -19.47 3.72
C SER A 154 7.91 -17.97 3.75
N GLN A 155 8.26 -17.44 4.93
CA GLN A 155 8.70 -16.06 5.09
C GLN A 155 10.10 -16.03 5.70
N GLY A 156 10.95 -15.11 5.23
CA GLY A 156 12.21 -14.77 5.85
C GLY A 156 12.03 -14.14 7.24
N ASN A 157 13.01 -14.32 8.12
CA ASN A 157 12.98 -13.70 9.46
C ASN A 157 13.55 -12.28 9.43
N TRP A 158 12.68 -11.27 9.55
CA TRP A 158 13.04 -9.85 9.63
C TRP A 158 13.93 -9.49 10.85
N ASN A 159 13.84 -10.26 11.93
CA ASN A 159 14.53 -10.01 13.21
C ASN A 159 15.76 -10.91 13.44
N GLY A 160 16.12 -11.76 12.48
CA GLY A 160 17.31 -12.61 12.54
C GLY A 160 18.53 -11.94 11.91
N SER A 161 19.73 -12.43 12.21
CA SER A 161 20.88 -12.13 11.35
C SER A 161 20.55 -12.63 9.94
N TYR A 162 20.70 -11.76 8.94
CA TYR A 162 20.46 -11.99 7.51
C TYR A 162 21.26 -13.15 6.88
N GLU A 163 21.91 -14.01 7.67
CA GLU A 163 22.90 -14.97 7.21
C GLU A 163 22.34 -16.34 6.82
N LYS A 164 21.03 -16.62 6.96
CA LYS A 164 20.48 -17.93 6.57
C LYS A 164 19.06 -17.81 6.03
N VAL A 165 18.77 -18.49 4.92
CA VAL A 165 17.39 -18.80 4.51
C VAL A 165 16.72 -19.50 5.68
N ASN A 166 15.80 -18.82 6.35
CA ASN A 166 15.10 -19.37 7.50
C ASN A 166 13.67 -19.62 7.08
N ILE A 167 13.31 -20.89 7.00
CA ILE A 167 11.97 -21.35 6.70
C ILE A 167 11.30 -21.55 8.06
N SER A 168 10.42 -20.62 8.45
CA SER A 168 9.52 -20.90 9.57
C SER A 168 8.50 -21.93 9.12
N ASN A 169 8.51 -23.11 9.76
CA ASN A 169 7.51 -24.17 9.59
C ASN A 169 6.32 -24.00 10.54
N ASN A 170 6.15 -22.83 11.16
CA ASN A 170 4.89 -22.58 11.84
C ASN A 170 3.80 -22.55 10.77
N ASN A 171 2.68 -23.21 11.04
CA ASN A 171 1.51 -23.34 10.15
C ASN A 171 0.84 -21.98 9.79
N ASP A 172 1.55 -20.87 9.89
CA ASP A 172 1.05 -19.50 9.83
C ASP A 172 1.24 -18.86 8.44
N PHE A 173 2.12 -19.40 7.58
CA PHE A 173 2.38 -18.87 6.23
C PHE A 173 1.59 -19.60 5.16
N LEU A 174 0.31 -19.24 5.09
CA LEU A 174 -0.63 -19.77 4.11
C LEU A 174 -0.48 -19.04 2.76
N VAL A 175 -0.88 -19.71 1.67
CA VAL A 175 -0.96 -19.06 0.37
C VAL A 175 -1.97 -17.93 0.39
N ARG A 176 -1.51 -16.76 -0.03
CA ARG A 176 -2.32 -15.56 -0.24
C ARG A 176 -2.55 -15.40 -1.73
N LYS A 177 -3.82 -15.50 -2.15
CA LYS A 177 -4.19 -15.20 -3.53
C LYS A 177 -5.63 -14.72 -3.59
N PRO A 178 -5.97 -13.85 -4.55
CA PRO A 178 -7.33 -13.39 -4.72
C PRO A 178 -8.24 -14.54 -5.17
N GLU A 179 -9.42 -14.62 -4.55
CA GLU A 179 -10.49 -15.56 -4.93
C GLU A 179 -11.55 -14.92 -5.83
N VAL A 180 -11.40 -13.62 -6.12
CA VAL A 180 -12.27 -12.81 -6.96
C VAL A 180 -11.45 -12.08 -8.02
N ALA A 181 -12.12 -11.63 -9.09
CA ALA A 181 -11.49 -10.77 -10.09
C ALA A 181 -10.96 -9.49 -9.44
N LEU A 182 -9.71 -9.14 -9.71
CA LEU A 182 -9.08 -7.94 -9.19
C LEU A 182 -9.30 -6.74 -10.12
N LYS A 183 -9.74 -5.64 -9.52
CA LYS A 183 -9.94 -4.34 -10.16
C LYS A 183 -9.05 -3.32 -9.49
N LEU A 184 -8.06 -2.86 -10.25
CA LEU A 184 -7.05 -1.91 -9.85
C LEU A 184 -7.49 -0.47 -10.10
N GLY A 185 -7.10 0.43 -9.20
CA GLY A 185 -7.20 1.88 -9.36
C GLY A 185 -6.03 2.57 -8.66
N LEU A 186 -5.45 3.58 -9.29
CA LEU A 186 -4.38 4.39 -8.70
C LEU A 186 -4.97 5.72 -8.18
N PHE A 187 -4.55 6.14 -6.98
CA PHE A 187 -5.11 7.31 -6.30
C PHE A 187 -4.03 8.17 -5.65
N GLY A 188 -4.20 9.49 -5.68
CA GLY A 188 -3.25 10.45 -5.12
C GLY A 188 -2.37 11.11 -6.17
N ASP A 189 -1.11 11.34 -5.84
CA ASP A 189 -0.12 11.90 -6.76
C ASP A 189 0.43 10.82 -7.70
N VAL A 190 -0.36 10.51 -8.73
CA VAL A 190 -0.08 9.43 -9.70
C VAL A 190 0.54 9.99 -10.97
N GLY A 191 1.72 9.50 -11.34
CA GLY A 191 2.41 9.85 -12.57
C GLY A 191 2.22 8.83 -13.71
N SER A 192 2.61 9.23 -14.93
CA SER A 192 2.63 8.35 -16.11
C SER A 192 3.41 7.06 -15.89
N LYS A 193 4.53 7.15 -15.16
CA LYS A 193 5.43 6.03 -14.89
C LYS A 193 4.82 5.00 -13.94
N ASP A 194 3.91 5.38 -13.06
CA ASP A 194 3.24 4.46 -12.14
C ASP A 194 2.25 3.56 -12.89
N TYR A 195 1.49 4.15 -13.83
CA TYR A 195 0.64 3.40 -14.75
C TYR A 195 1.43 2.43 -15.63
N GLU A 196 2.57 2.87 -16.18
CA GLU A 196 3.45 2.00 -16.95
C GLU A 196 4.01 0.84 -16.12
N THR A 197 4.32 1.08 -14.84
CA THR A 197 4.80 0.03 -13.92
C THR A 197 3.74 -1.07 -13.77
N ILE A 198 2.51 -0.68 -13.46
CA ILE A 198 1.42 -1.65 -13.31
C ILE A 198 1.11 -2.33 -14.65
N ARG A 199 1.12 -1.58 -15.77
CA ARG A 199 1.00 -2.17 -17.11
C ARG A 199 2.04 -3.26 -17.32
N ASP A 200 3.32 -2.96 -17.10
CA ASP A 200 4.42 -3.90 -17.31
C ASP A 200 4.21 -5.19 -16.49
N TYR A 201 3.72 -5.08 -15.25
CA TYR A 201 3.39 -6.26 -14.45
C TYR A 201 2.12 -6.99 -14.88
N LEU A 202 1.08 -6.29 -15.36
CA LEU A 202 -0.11 -6.94 -15.94
C LEU A 202 0.27 -7.75 -17.19
N GLU A 203 1.23 -7.28 -17.99
CA GLU A 203 1.77 -8.00 -19.15
C GLU A 203 2.53 -9.27 -18.71
N VAL A 204 3.33 -9.20 -17.64
CA VAL A 204 4.01 -10.37 -17.07
C VAL A 204 3.00 -11.38 -16.51
N LEU A 205 2.02 -10.91 -15.73
CA LEU A 205 0.97 -11.74 -15.13
C LEU A 205 0.14 -12.48 -16.18
N ALA A 206 -0.08 -11.90 -17.36
CA ALA A 206 -0.77 -12.57 -18.46
C ALA A 206 -0.10 -13.88 -18.91
N VAL A 207 1.20 -14.06 -18.62
CA VAL A 207 1.96 -15.25 -18.94
C VAL A 207 2.23 -16.12 -17.71
N VAL A 208 2.63 -15.53 -16.58
CA VAL A 208 2.99 -16.30 -15.37
C VAL A 208 1.78 -16.72 -14.52
N ALA A 209 0.67 -16.01 -14.63
CA ALA A 209 -0.57 -16.26 -13.89
C ALA A 209 -1.80 -16.13 -14.81
N PRO A 210 -1.93 -16.93 -15.88
CA PRO A 210 -2.92 -16.70 -16.94
C PRO A 210 -4.38 -16.84 -16.49
N ASN A 211 -4.61 -17.49 -15.34
CA ASN A 211 -5.94 -17.65 -14.74
C ASN A 211 -6.31 -16.53 -13.75
N LEU A 212 -5.38 -15.62 -13.46
CA LEU A 212 -5.63 -14.47 -12.60
C LEU A 212 -6.45 -13.45 -13.40
N ASP A 213 -7.72 -13.28 -13.03
CA ASP A 213 -8.54 -12.19 -13.57
C ASP A 213 -8.16 -10.89 -12.86
N ILE A 214 -7.32 -10.09 -13.50
CA ILE A 214 -6.86 -8.79 -13.00
C ILE A 214 -6.90 -7.75 -14.13
N GLY A 215 -7.33 -6.55 -13.79
CA GLY A 215 -7.30 -5.41 -14.70
C GLY A 215 -7.72 -4.12 -14.04
N TRP A 216 -7.84 -3.07 -14.85
CA TRP A 216 -8.30 -1.77 -14.39
C TRP A 216 -9.83 -1.76 -14.15
N GLY A 217 -10.26 -1.04 -13.12
CA GLY A 217 -11.65 -0.60 -12.98
C GLY A 217 -11.85 0.77 -13.61
N ASN A 218 -13.09 1.08 -14.01
CA ASN A 218 -13.45 2.37 -14.59
C ASN A 218 -14.32 3.22 -13.65
N HIS A 219 -14.67 2.70 -12.48
CA HIS A 219 -15.43 3.38 -11.45
C HIS A 219 -14.96 2.92 -10.07
N VAL A 220 -14.91 3.82 -9.09
CA VAL A 220 -14.37 3.51 -7.75
C VAL A 220 -15.09 2.37 -7.04
N SER A 221 -16.40 2.20 -7.25
CA SER A 221 -17.14 1.08 -6.66
C SER A 221 -16.76 -0.30 -7.20
N GLU A 222 -16.03 -0.38 -8.31
CA GLU A 222 -15.52 -1.65 -8.85
C GLU A 222 -14.19 -2.03 -8.20
N ILE A 223 -13.47 -1.06 -7.63
CA ILE A 223 -12.09 -1.24 -7.17
C ILE A 223 -12.05 -2.07 -5.89
N ASN A 224 -11.29 -3.15 -5.92
CA ASN A 224 -11.06 -4.03 -4.77
C ASN A 224 -9.57 -4.23 -4.44
N LEU A 225 -8.67 -3.61 -5.21
CA LEU A 225 -7.25 -3.45 -4.90
C LEU A 225 -6.79 -2.04 -5.30
N PRO A 226 -7.13 -1.02 -4.49
CA PRO A 226 -6.65 0.34 -4.72
C PRO A 226 -5.17 0.47 -4.37
N ILE A 227 -4.47 1.34 -5.10
CA ILE A 227 -3.06 1.68 -4.89
C ILE A 227 -2.97 3.19 -4.65
N HIS A 228 -2.55 3.56 -3.45
CA HIS A 228 -2.52 4.92 -2.95
C HIS A 228 -1.10 5.48 -2.95
N PHE A 229 -0.89 6.56 -3.68
CA PHE A 229 0.33 7.37 -3.70
C PHE A 229 0.14 8.53 -2.73
N VAL A 230 0.78 8.42 -1.57
CA VAL A 230 0.55 9.29 -0.42
C VAL A 230 1.90 9.86 0.01
N GLU A 231 1.96 11.18 0.18
CA GLU A 231 3.08 11.80 0.87
C GLU A 231 2.91 11.58 2.38
N CYS A 232 3.80 10.80 2.98
CA CYS A 232 3.76 10.59 4.43
C CYS A 232 4.08 11.91 5.15
N THR A 233 3.12 12.36 5.96
CA THR A 233 3.28 13.50 6.86
C THR A 233 3.29 13.02 8.31
N ASP A 234 3.73 13.87 9.23
CA ASP A 234 3.67 13.60 10.67
C ASP A 234 2.23 13.38 11.16
N VAL A 235 1.24 14.05 10.55
CA VAL A 235 -0.19 13.83 10.83
C VAL A 235 -0.60 12.39 10.48
N ILE A 236 -0.17 11.89 9.31
CA ILE A 236 -0.45 10.51 8.89
C ILE A 236 0.34 9.51 9.74
N GLN A 237 1.59 9.83 10.10
CA GLN A 237 2.43 8.96 10.93
C GLN A 237 1.81 8.69 12.31
N GLY A 238 1.03 9.64 12.85
CA GLY A 238 0.23 9.43 14.05
C GLY A 238 -0.86 8.36 13.90
N ALA A 239 -1.37 8.14 12.70
CA ALA A 239 -2.38 7.13 12.37
C ALA A 239 -1.78 5.80 11.87
N ASP A 240 -0.65 5.87 11.17
CA ASP A 240 0.10 4.75 10.63
C ASP A 240 1.61 4.99 10.82
N GLN A 241 2.18 4.34 11.84
CA GLN A 241 3.59 4.47 12.18
C GLN A 241 4.54 3.96 11.07
N HIS A 242 4.04 3.17 10.11
CA HIS A 242 4.81 2.69 8.96
C HIS A 242 4.83 3.69 7.79
N CYS A 243 4.10 4.80 7.90
CA CYS A 243 4.22 5.93 7.00
C CYS A 243 5.47 6.75 7.36
N ASN A 244 6.61 6.39 6.76
CA ASN A 244 7.88 7.05 7.02
C ASN A 244 7.95 8.43 6.35
N THR A 245 8.19 9.47 7.14
CA THR A 245 8.36 10.87 6.69
C THR A 245 9.79 11.16 6.24
N GLU A 246 10.78 10.39 6.69
CA GLU A 246 12.20 10.59 6.41
C GLU A 246 12.66 9.86 5.14
N GLY A 247 11.77 9.10 4.52
CA GLY A 247 12.09 8.41 3.29
C GLY A 247 11.01 7.46 2.80
N PRO A 248 11.27 6.82 1.66
CA PRO A 248 10.38 5.86 1.02
C PRO A 248 9.85 4.79 1.96
N SER A 249 8.56 4.53 1.82
CA SER A 249 7.87 3.44 2.51
C SER A 249 6.73 2.90 1.66
N GLY A 250 6.48 1.60 1.80
CA GLY A 250 5.39 0.89 1.15
C GLY A 250 4.69 -0.01 2.16
N ALA A 251 3.43 -0.31 1.92
CA ALA A 251 2.74 -1.39 2.59
C ALA A 251 1.61 -1.94 1.71
N PHE A 252 1.55 -3.25 1.56
CA PHE A 252 0.34 -3.97 1.23
C PHE A 252 -0.38 -4.39 2.53
N SER A 253 -1.65 -4.03 2.65
CA SER A 253 -2.51 -4.47 3.75
C SER A 253 -3.50 -5.52 3.23
N ASP A 254 -3.39 -6.74 3.76
CA ASP A 254 -4.31 -7.83 3.47
C ASP A 254 -5.55 -7.72 4.37
N GLN A 255 -6.66 -7.24 3.83
CA GLN A 255 -7.90 -7.17 4.59
C GLN A 255 -9.11 -7.59 3.77
N TRP A 256 -9.81 -8.61 4.29
CA TRP A 256 -11.18 -8.93 3.93
C TRP A 256 -12.12 -8.00 4.69
N VAL A 257 -12.31 -6.79 4.17
CA VAL A 257 -13.30 -5.87 4.75
C VAL A 257 -14.69 -6.34 4.32
N ALA A 258 -15.50 -6.81 5.27
CA ALA A 258 -16.93 -7.01 5.03
C ALA A 258 -17.59 -5.63 4.91
N GLY A 259 -18.30 -5.36 3.81
CA GLY A 259 -18.91 -4.06 3.55
C GLY A 259 -19.87 -3.65 4.67
N ASP A 260 -19.45 -2.71 5.50
CA ASP A 260 -20.19 -2.18 6.65
C ASP A 260 -20.87 -0.83 6.34
N GLY A 261 -21.00 -0.49 5.05
CA GLY A 261 -21.76 0.67 4.58
C GLY A 261 -20.92 1.80 3.96
N SER A 262 -19.62 1.61 3.75
CA SER A 262 -18.78 2.51 2.94
C SER A 262 -18.95 2.24 1.43
N MET A 263 -18.54 3.19 0.58
CA MET A 263 -18.67 3.18 -0.90
C MET A 263 -18.01 1.99 -1.63
N LEU A 264 -17.40 1.04 -0.92
CA LEU A 264 -16.50 0.03 -1.46
C LEU A 264 -17.10 -1.38 -1.30
N THR A 265 -16.93 -2.20 -2.34
CA THR A 265 -17.18 -3.64 -2.27
C THR A 265 -16.21 -4.31 -1.29
N THR A 266 -16.48 -5.57 -0.91
CA THR A 266 -15.48 -6.42 -0.23
C THR A 266 -14.14 -6.33 -0.96
N GLY A 267 -13.11 -5.79 -0.29
CA GLY A 267 -11.78 -5.60 -0.86
C GLY A 267 -10.89 -6.81 -0.67
N TYR A 268 -9.93 -6.99 -1.57
CA TYR A 268 -8.83 -7.95 -1.39
C TYR A 268 -7.75 -7.39 -0.46
N GLY A 269 -7.57 -6.07 -0.49
CA GLY A 269 -6.57 -5.33 0.28
C GLY A 269 -6.29 -4.00 -0.39
N TYR A 270 -5.29 -3.27 0.09
CA TYR A 270 -4.83 -2.03 -0.54
C TYR A 270 -3.33 -1.89 -0.47
N ILE A 271 -2.76 -1.10 -1.39
CA ILE A 271 -1.34 -0.76 -1.40
C ILE A 271 -1.21 0.73 -1.07
N ARG A 272 -0.30 1.07 -0.16
CA ARG A 272 0.14 2.45 0.09
C ARG A 272 1.60 2.59 -0.28
N ILE A 273 1.92 3.62 -1.06
CA ILE A 273 3.26 3.99 -1.51
C ILE A 273 3.55 5.43 -1.09
N SER A 274 4.74 5.65 -0.55
CA SER A 274 5.30 6.98 -0.26
C SER A 274 6.75 7.06 -0.71
N GLY A 275 7.12 8.20 -1.31
CA GLY A 275 8.52 8.62 -1.51
C GLY A 275 9.47 7.64 -2.19
N GLN A 276 9.04 6.91 -3.24
CA GLN A 276 9.78 5.80 -3.88
C GLN A 276 11.32 5.96 -3.96
N ARG A 277 12.09 4.93 -3.51
CA ARG A 277 13.60 4.95 -3.41
C ARG A 277 14.32 5.13 -4.74
N SER A 278 13.87 4.36 -5.72
CA SER A 278 14.34 4.30 -7.10
C SER A 278 13.09 4.11 -7.94
N ASN A 279 13.13 4.48 -9.22
CA ASN A 279 11.93 4.42 -10.05
C ASN A 279 11.29 3.03 -9.92
N ARG A 280 10.05 2.98 -9.41
CA ARG A 280 9.17 1.80 -9.33
C ARG A 280 9.44 0.79 -8.22
N HIS A 281 10.55 0.87 -7.47
CA HIS A 281 10.94 -0.19 -6.50
C HIS A 281 9.88 -0.53 -5.47
N THR A 282 9.43 0.48 -4.72
CA THR A 282 8.44 0.27 -3.65
C THR A 282 7.12 -0.27 -4.23
N LEU A 283 6.69 0.24 -5.39
CA LEU A 283 5.48 -0.23 -6.05
C LEU A 283 5.61 -1.69 -6.51
N THR A 284 6.73 -2.05 -7.14
CA THR A 284 7.05 -3.44 -7.51
C THR A 284 6.96 -4.38 -6.31
N HIS A 285 7.56 -3.97 -5.20
CA HIS A 285 7.62 -4.73 -3.95
C HIS A 285 6.20 -4.96 -3.41
N GLU A 286 5.44 -3.89 -3.15
CA GLU A 286 4.10 -4.04 -2.57
C GLU A 286 3.12 -4.73 -3.53
N PHE A 287 3.27 -4.55 -4.85
CA PHE A 287 2.46 -5.28 -5.82
C PHE A 287 2.78 -6.78 -5.82
N GLY A 288 4.04 -7.16 -5.58
CA GLY A 288 4.42 -8.55 -5.36
C GLY A 288 3.72 -9.16 -4.15
N HIS A 289 3.64 -8.42 -3.03
CA HIS A 289 2.85 -8.86 -1.86
C HIS A 289 1.37 -9.06 -2.21
N ALA A 290 0.76 -8.15 -2.96
CA ALA A 290 -0.61 -8.32 -3.44
C ALA A 290 -0.78 -9.58 -4.30
N MET A 291 0.23 -9.97 -5.07
CA MET A 291 0.23 -11.21 -5.86
C MET A 291 0.49 -12.47 -5.01
N GLY A 292 0.70 -12.33 -3.71
CA GLY A 292 0.86 -13.42 -2.75
C GLY A 292 2.28 -13.70 -2.31
N LEU A 293 3.25 -12.92 -2.79
CA LEU A 293 4.65 -13.12 -2.43
C LEU A 293 4.90 -12.76 -0.97
N TRP A 294 5.68 -13.59 -0.29
CA TRP A 294 6.21 -13.32 1.04
C TRP A 294 7.63 -12.79 0.95
N HIS A 295 8.07 -12.02 1.97
CA HIS A 295 9.49 -11.71 2.11
C HIS A 295 10.29 -13.01 2.13
N SER A 296 11.36 -13.07 1.36
CA SER A 296 12.26 -14.21 1.31
C SER A 296 13.68 -13.77 1.68
N ASN A 297 14.51 -14.73 2.07
CA ASN A 297 15.94 -14.48 2.26
C ASN A 297 16.74 -14.76 0.98
N VAL A 298 16.08 -14.77 -0.20
CA VAL A 298 16.75 -14.93 -1.49
C VAL A 298 17.18 -13.56 -1.98
N ASP A 299 18.50 -13.36 -2.07
CA ASP A 299 19.12 -12.14 -2.55
C ASP A 299 18.69 -11.79 -3.99
N GLN A 300 18.70 -10.48 -4.30
CA GLN A 300 18.38 -9.96 -5.64
C GLN A 300 16.99 -10.31 -6.17
N THR A 301 16.07 -10.67 -5.30
CA THR A 301 14.63 -10.76 -5.60
C THR A 301 13.93 -9.49 -5.12
N SER A 302 12.73 -9.20 -5.62
CA SER A 302 11.94 -8.08 -5.09
C SER A 302 11.62 -8.29 -3.61
N MET A 303 11.40 -9.54 -3.21
CA MET A 303 11.08 -9.94 -1.85
C MET A 303 12.30 -10.19 -0.96
N GLY A 304 13.51 -9.98 -1.46
CA GLY A 304 14.75 -10.34 -0.78
C GLY A 304 15.07 -9.48 0.45
N PRO A 305 16.27 -9.66 1.04
CA PRO A 305 16.77 -8.81 2.11
C PRO A 305 16.77 -7.33 1.74
N GLY A 306 16.30 -6.45 2.64
CA GLY A 306 16.03 -5.02 2.34
C GLY A 306 17.20 -4.24 1.73
N GLN A 307 18.45 -4.61 2.04
CA GLN A 307 19.67 -4.01 1.49
C GLN A 307 20.02 -4.46 0.05
N ASN A 308 19.35 -5.50 -0.47
CA ASN A 308 19.70 -6.15 -1.73
C ASN A 308 18.45 -6.59 -2.52
N GLN A 309 17.33 -5.89 -2.34
CA GLN A 309 16.11 -6.14 -3.12
C GLN A 309 16.25 -5.63 -4.56
N ALA A 310 15.71 -6.39 -5.51
CA ALA A 310 15.58 -5.97 -6.89
C ALA A 310 14.37 -5.03 -7.08
N SER A 311 14.48 -4.10 -8.03
CA SER A 311 13.38 -3.20 -8.41
C SER A 311 12.41 -3.79 -9.43
N TYR A 312 12.49 -5.11 -9.66
CA TYR A 312 11.71 -5.91 -10.60
C TYR A 312 11.44 -7.31 -10.00
N TRP A 313 10.48 -8.06 -10.55
CA TRP A 313 10.26 -9.46 -10.15
C TRP A 313 11.30 -10.38 -10.78
N ALA A 314 12.17 -10.94 -9.94
CA ALA A 314 13.24 -11.84 -10.35
C ALA A 314 12.72 -13.27 -10.62
N ALA A 315 13.59 -14.17 -11.08
CA ALA A 315 13.21 -15.52 -11.49
C ALA A 315 12.43 -16.29 -10.40
N GLN A 316 12.87 -16.18 -9.14
CA GLN A 316 12.20 -16.81 -8.00
C GLN A 316 10.84 -16.17 -7.69
N ASP A 317 10.70 -14.84 -7.83
CA ASP A 317 9.42 -14.15 -7.66
C ASP A 317 8.40 -14.67 -8.69
N LEU A 318 8.80 -14.72 -9.96
CA LEU A 318 7.95 -15.17 -11.09
C LEU A 318 7.49 -16.62 -10.93
N MET A 319 8.41 -17.52 -10.59
CA MET A 319 8.11 -18.93 -10.31
C MET A 319 7.15 -19.08 -9.13
N THR A 320 7.32 -18.26 -8.09
CA THR A 320 6.48 -18.30 -6.89
C THR A 320 5.07 -17.79 -7.22
N ILE A 321 4.93 -16.68 -7.96
CA ILE A 321 3.65 -16.19 -8.47
C ILE A 321 2.95 -17.28 -9.29
N ALA A 322 3.65 -17.92 -10.23
CA ALA A 322 3.06 -18.98 -11.04
C ALA A 322 2.59 -20.19 -10.22
N THR A 323 3.30 -20.49 -9.13
CA THR A 323 2.90 -21.54 -8.18
C THR A 323 1.63 -21.16 -7.43
N ILE A 324 1.58 -19.95 -6.87
CA ILE A 324 0.42 -19.41 -6.12
C ILE A 324 -0.83 -19.39 -7.01
N HIS A 325 -0.69 -18.93 -8.24
CA HIS A 325 -1.79 -18.74 -9.19
C HIS A 325 -2.10 -19.96 -10.05
N ASN A 326 -1.47 -21.11 -9.76
CA ASN A 326 -1.87 -22.38 -10.35
C ASN A 326 -3.33 -22.71 -9.99
N SER A 327 -4.08 -23.29 -10.93
CA SER A 327 -5.50 -23.62 -10.74
C SER A 327 -5.77 -24.68 -9.67
N ALA A 328 -4.79 -25.53 -9.36
CA ALA A 328 -4.91 -26.53 -8.29
C ALA A 328 -4.65 -25.93 -6.89
N VAL A 329 -3.98 -24.78 -6.82
CA VAL A 329 -3.72 -24.07 -5.57
C VAL A 329 -4.93 -23.22 -5.19
N LYS A 330 -5.20 -23.07 -3.90
CA LYS A 330 -6.31 -22.28 -3.33
C LYS A 330 -5.78 -21.31 -2.28
N HIS A 331 -6.56 -20.26 -2.02
CA HIS A 331 -6.26 -19.36 -0.90
C HIS A 331 -6.28 -20.12 0.42
N ALA A 332 -5.47 -19.66 1.37
CA ALA A 332 -5.33 -20.19 2.72
C ALA A 332 -4.82 -21.65 2.80
N GLN A 333 -4.27 -22.20 1.71
CA GLN A 333 -3.62 -23.50 1.77
C GLN A 333 -2.25 -23.43 2.44
N ASN A 334 -1.94 -24.45 3.23
CA ASN A 334 -0.60 -24.68 3.74
C ASN A 334 0.26 -25.46 2.73
N ARG A 335 1.53 -25.65 3.09
CA ARG A 335 2.52 -26.31 2.22
C ARG A 335 2.15 -27.73 1.82
N ASP A 336 1.69 -28.55 2.76
CA ASP A 336 1.37 -29.96 2.50
C ASP A 336 0.14 -30.07 1.58
N GLU A 337 -0.84 -29.19 1.77
CA GLU A 337 -2.03 -29.12 0.91
C GLU A 337 -1.68 -28.75 -0.54
N ILE A 338 -0.75 -27.80 -0.73
CA ILE A 338 -0.27 -27.40 -2.06
C ILE A 338 0.59 -28.49 -2.68
N GLN A 339 1.51 -29.07 -1.90
CA GLN A 339 2.34 -30.20 -2.32
C GLN A 339 1.47 -31.34 -2.85
N ALA A 340 0.42 -31.70 -2.11
CA ALA A 340 -0.53 -32.74 -2.50
C ALA A 340 -1.36 -32.33 -3.72
N ALA A 341 -1.85 -31.09 -3.78
CA ALA A 341 -2.65 -30.58 -4.91
C ALA A 341 -1.87 -30.52 -6.22
N LEU A 342 -0.55 -30.32 -6.15
CA LEU A 342 0.36 -30.23 -7.30
C LEU A 342 1.11 -31.54 -7.60
N ASP A 343 0.84 -32.62 -6.86
CA ASP A 343 1.52 -33.92 -6.98
C ASP A 343 3.06 -33.81 -6.92
N ILE A 344 3.57 -32.93 -6.06
CA ILE A 344 5.01 -32.72 -5.88
C ILE A 344 5.58 -33.81 -4.96
N PRO A 345 6.64 -34.56 -5.33
CA PRO A 345 7.20 -35.57 -4.45
C PRO A 345 7.66 -35.01 -3.10
N VAL A 346 7.21 -35.61 -1.99
CA VAL A 346 7.52 -35.20 -0.61
C VAL A 346 9.03 -35.08 -0.37
N ALA A 347 9.82 -36.01 -0.92
CA ALA A 347 11.28 -35.99 -0.80
C ALA A 347 11.93 -34.70 -1.34
N LEU A 348 11.31 -34.03 -2.34
CA LEU A 348 11.82 -32.75 -2.84
C LEU A 348 11.56 -31.60 -1.87
N ILE A 349 10.43 -31.60 -1.18
CA ILE A 349 10.13 -30.65 -0.11
C ILE A 349 11.11 -30.85 1.06
N GLU A 350 11.33 -32.10 1.46
CA GLU A 350 12.29 -32.45 2.53
C GLU A 350 13.72 -31.98 2.21
N ASN A 351 14.15 -32.04 0.95
CA ASN A 351 15.47 -31.53 0.56
C ASN A 351 15.63 -30.03 0.86
N PHE A 352 14.63 -29.21 0.55
CA PHE A 352 14.66 -27.77 0.86
C PHE A 352 14.55 -27.50 2.37
N LEU A 353 13.83 -28.34 3.11
CA LEU A 353 13.77 -28.23 4.57
C LEU A 353 15.12 -28.56 5.23
N ASN A 354 15.82 -29.56 4.70
CA ASN A 354 17.13 -29.98 5.20
C ASN A 354 18.24 -29.00 4.83
N ASP A 355 18.16 -28.37 3.65
CA ASP A 355 19.08 -27.31 3.22
C ASP A 355 18.33 -26.13 2.58
N PRO A 356 17.82 -25.20 3.41
CA PRO A 356 17.10 -24.01 2.93
C PRO A 356 17.92 -23.12 1.99
N THR A 357 19.26 -23.19 2.03
CA THR A 357 20.11 -22.34 1.18
C THR A 357 19.91 -22.66 -0.31
N THR A 358 19.49 -23.88 -0.62
CA THR A 358 19.18 -24.30 -2.00
C THR A 358 17.95 -23.61 -2.59
N LEU A 359 17.12 -22.93 -1.79
CA LEU A 359 16.04 -22.08 -2.31
C LEU A 359 16.57 -20.90 -3.13
N ALA A 360 17.83 -20.50 -2.92
CA ALA A 360 18.46 -19.45 -3.70
C ALA A 360 19.07 -19.96 -5.03
N ASN A 361 19.06 -21.27 -5.29
CA ASN A 361 19.55 -21.81 -6.54
C ASN A 361 18.72 -21.26 -7.71
N ALA A 362 19.41 -21.03 -8.84
CA ALA A 362 18.76 -20.57 -10.06
C ALA A 362 17.65 -21.57 -10.47
N PRO A 363 16.42 -21.09 -10.71
CA PRO A 363 15.36 -21.94 -11.23
C PRO A 363 15.60 -22.27 -12.70
N ASP A 364 14.62 -22.93 -13.35
CA ASP A 364 14.65 -23.25 -14.77
C ASP A 364 15.04 -22.03 -15.64
N SER A 365 15.78 -22.27 -16.72
CA SER A 365 16.28 -21.23 -17.63
C SER A 365 15.20 -20.30 -18.17
N VAL A 366 13.96 -20.78 -18.34
CA VAL A 366 12.86 -19.92 -18.82
C VAL A 366 12.56 -18.79 -17.83
N TRP A 367 12.63 -19.06 -16.51
CA TRP A 367 12.47 -18.04 -15.48
C TRP A 367 13.63 -17.05 -15.47
N VAL A 368 14.85 -17.55 -15.66
CA VAL A 368 16.06 -16.73 -15.72
C VAL A 368 16.07 -15.83 -16.95
N ASP A 369 15.59 -16.32 -18.10
CA ASP A 369 15.48 -15.54 -19.33
C ASP A 369 14.46 -14.41 -19.18
N LEU A 370 13.30 -14.68 -18.55
CA LEU A 370 12.30 -13.66 -18.29
C LEU A 370 12.80 -12.62 -17.26
N ASP A 371 13.44 -13.06 -16.16
CA ASP A 371 14.13 -12.20 -15.20
C ASP A 371 15.09 -11.23 -15.90
N ASN A 372 15.99 -11.74 -16.74
CA ASN A 372 16.96 -10.92 -17.46
C ASN A 372 16.29 -9.83 -18.31
N LEU A 373 15.14 -10.12 -18.93
CA LEU A 373 14.37 -9.12 -19.66
C LEU A 373 13.79 -8.04 -18.73
N LEU A 374 13.18 -8.46 -17.62
CA LEU A 374 12.59 -7.52 -16.65
C LEU A 374 13.64 -6.66 -15.96
N LYS A 375 14.82 -7.22 -15.70
CA LYS A 375 15.98 -6.50 -15.19
C LYS A 375 16.37 -5.35 -16.12
N VAL A 376 16.56 -5.64 -17.42
CA VAL A 376 16.91 -4.62 -18.42
C VAL A 376 15.84 -3.54 -18.52
N GLN A 377 14.55 -3.91 -18.46
CA GLN A 377 13.45 -2.95 -18.47
C GLN A 377 13.46 -2.05 -17.23
N ALA A 378 13.69 -2.62 -16.05
CA ALA A 378 13.76 -1.85 -14.81
C ALA A 378 14.98 -0.91 -14.79
N GLU A 379 16.12 -1.35 -15.31
CA GLU A 379 17.31 -0.52 -15.49
C GLU A 379 17.07 0.63 -16.47
N ALA A 380 16.36 0.39 -17.58
CA ALA A 380 16.00 1.44 -18.54
C ALA A 380 14.95 2.43 -18.00
N ALA A 381 14.16 2.02 -17.01
CA ALA A 381 13.19 2.88 -16.38
C ALA A 381 13.81 3.82 -15.34
N ARG A 382 14.94 3.47 -14.71
CA ARG A 382 15.63 4.32 -13.72
C ARG A 382 16.02 5.67 -14.30
#